data_AF-A0A7W1F8Q0-F1
#
_entry.id   AF-A0A7W1F8Q0-F1
#
_cell.length_a   1.000
_cell.length_b   1.000
_cell.length_c   1.000
_cell.angle_alpha   90.00
_cell.angle_beta   90.00
_cell.angle_gamma   90.00
#
_symmetry.space_group_name_H-M   'P 1'
#
loop_
_entity.id
_entity.type
_entity.pdbx_description
1 polymer ?
#
loop_
_entity_poly.entity_id
_entity_poly.type
_entity_poly.pdbx_seq_one_letter_code
_entity_poly.pdbx_strand_id
1 'polypeptide(L)' 'EIREAAHLAEGDPVEFELVDEGILLRPKKIVDSTQAWFWTRTWQEGEVAASADIEAGRTTVHGSTEDFLAALGD' A
#
# COMPACT_ATOMS: atom_id res chain seq x y z
N GLU A 1 -19.49 -11.12 -20.11
CA GLU A 1 -18.75 -12.39 -20.28
C GLU A 1 -17.31 -12.33 -19.70
N ILE A 2 -16.23 -12.45 -20.49
CA ILE A 2 -14.86 -12.74 -19.95
C ILE A 2 -14.31 -11.68 -18.99
N ARG A 3 -14.40 -10.39 -19.36
CA ARG A 3 -13.89 -9.28 -18.54
C ARG A 3 -14.58 -9.21 -17.15
N GLU A 4 -15.87 -9.47 -17.14
CA GLU A 4 -16.68 -9.48 -15.92
C GLU A 4 -16.39 -10.70 -15.04
N ALA A 5 -16.26 -11.89 -15.66
CA ALA A 5 -15.85 -13.11 -14.97
C ALA A 5 -14.44 -13.02 -14.38
N ALA A 6 -13.56 -12.21 -14.98
CA ALA A 6 -12.22 -11.92 -14.49
C ALA A 6 -12.16 -10.73 -13.52
N HIS A 7 -13.30 -10.09 -13.21
CA HIS A 7 -13.40 -8.90 -12.37
C HIS A 7 -12.49 -7.73 -12.81
N LEU A 8 -12.38 -7.50 -14.12
CA LEU A 8 -11.55 -6.44 -14.69
C LEU A 8 -12.40 -5.21 -15.07
N ALA A 9 -11.92 -4.02 -14.70
CA ALA A 9 -12.40 -2.74 -15.20
C ALA A 9 -11.52 -2.23 -16.36
N GLU A 10 -12.02 -1.26 -17.11
CA GLU A 10 -11.20 -0.58 -18.12
C GLU A 10 -10.08 0.20 -17.44
N GLY A 11 -8.83 -0.03 -17.86
CA GLY A 11 -7.63 0.55 -17.23
C GLY A 11 -6.94 -0.34 -16.20
N ASP A 12 -7.53 -1.48 -15.79
CA ASP A 12 -6.85 -2.44 -14.93
C ASP A 12 -5.67 -3.11 -15.66
N PRO A 13 -4.52 -3.28 -14.99
CA PRO A 13 -3.39 -3.94 -15.60
C PRO A 13 -3.65 -5.45 -15.67
N VAL A 14 -3.12 -6.05 -16.72
CA VAL A 14 -3.11 -7.49 -16.90
C VAL A 14 -1.70 -7.93 -17.25
N GLU A 15 -1.32 -9.09 -16.75
CA GLU A 15 -0.09 -9.77 -17.16
C GLU A 15 -0.41 -10.73 -18.31
N PHE A 16 0.50 -10.79 -19.29
CA PHE A 16 0.37 -11.65 -20.46
C PHE A 16 1.42 -12.76 -20.39
N GLU A 17 0.99 -14.00 -20.60
CA GLU A 17 1.89 -15.15 -20.78
C GLU A 17 1.56 -15.84 -22.10
N LEU A 18 2.61 -16.13 -22.89
CA LEU A 18 2.47 -16.94 -24.09
C LEU A 18 2.48 -18.43 -23.69
N VAL A 19 1.46 -19.17 -24.11
CA VAL A 19 1.33 -20.62 -23.88
C VAL A 19 1.11 -21.33 -25.20
N ASP A 20 1.30 -22.65 -25.24
CA ASP A 20 1.21 -23.43 -26.49
C ASP A 20 -0.12 -23.25 -27.24
N GLU A 21 -1.21 -23.03 -26.50
CA GLU A 21 -2.56 -22.85 -27.04
C GLU A 21 -2.97 -21.39 -27.25
N GLY A 22 -2.10 -20.42 -26.96
CA GLY A 22 -2.38 -19.00 -27.17
C GLY A 22 -1.80 -18.06 -26.12
N ILE A 23 -2.60 -17.11 -25.66
CA ILE A 23 -2.20 -16.09 -24.69
C ILE A 23 -3.06 -16.21 -23.45
N LEU A 24 -2.43 -16.35 -22.28
CA LEU A 24 -3.08 -16.30 -20.99
C LEU A 24 -3.01 -14.87 -20.42
N LEU A 25 -4.17 -14.34 -20.04
CA LEU A 25 -4.32 -13.03 -19.40
C LEU A 25 -4.58 -13.24 -17.90
N ARG A 26 -3.71 -12.70 -17.04
CA ARG A 26 -3.93 -12.70 -15.58
C ARG A 26 -4.26 -11.29 -15.08
N PRO A 27 -5.40 -11.09 -14.40
CA PRO A 27 -5.66 -9.84 -13.69
C PRO A 27 -4.52 -9.54 -12.73
N LYS A 28 -3.93 -8.35 -12.86
CA LYS A 28 -2.92 -7.88 -11.92
C LYS A 28 -3.59 -6.79 -11.08
N LYS A 29 -3.46 -6.88 -9.76
CA LYS A 29 -3.77 -5.69 -8.96
C LYS A 29 -2.55 -4.76 -9.05
N ILE A 30 -2.73 -3.51 -9.48
CA ILE A 30 -1.65 -2.49 -9.49
C ILE A 30 -1.02 -2.40 -8.09
N VAL A 31 -1.88 -2.49 -7.08
CA VAL A 31 -1.53 -2.54 -5.67
C VAL A 31 -1.98 -3.88 -5.14
N ASP A 32 -1.07 -4.62 -4.51
CA ASP A 32 -1.43 -5.82 -3.76
C ASP A 32 -2.63 -5.51 -2.85
N SER A 33 -3.71 -6.29 -2.93
CA SER A 33 -4.89 -6.01 -2.11
C SER A 33 -4.61 -6.02 -0.61
N THR A 34 -3.55 -6.71 -0.17
CA THR A 34 -3.09 -6.67 1.22
C THR A 34 -2.49 -5.31 1.62
N GLN A 35 -2.18 -4.46 0.64
CA GLN A 35 -1.60 -3.11 0.82
C GLN A 35 -2.52 -1.99 0.33
N ALA A 36 -3.72 -2.31 -0.16
CA ALA A 36 -4.67 -1.31 -0.65
C ALA A 36 -5.06 -0.26 0.42
N TRP A 37 -5.03 -0.64 1.70
CA TRP A 37 -5.31 0.25 2.82
C TRP A 37 -4.39 1.48 2.86
N PHE A 38 -3.14 1.35 2.42
CA PHE A 38 -2.15 2.44 2.41
C PHE A 38 -2.60 3.60 1.51
N TRP A 39 -3.33 3.29 0.44
CA TRP A 39 -3.81 4.27 -0.54
C TRP A 39 -5.19 4.84 -0.20
N THR A 40 -5.76 4.48 0.94
CA THR A 40 -7.00 5.13 1.39
C THR A 40 -6.74 6.60 1.69
N ARG A 41 -7.73 7.45 1.40
CA ARG A 41 -7.63 8.90 1.62
C ARG A 41 -7.20 9.23 3.05
N THR A 42 -7.81 8.58 4.04
CA THR A 42 -7.50 8.77 5.45
C THR A 42 -6.05 8.40 5.77
N TRP A 43 -5.52 7.32 5.20
CA TRP A 43 -4.12 6.96 5.40
C TRP A 43 -3.18 8.01 4.79
N GLN A 44 -3.43 8.41 3.55
CA GLN A 44 -2.62 9.42 2.87
C GLN A 44 -2.64 10.79 3.58
N GLU A 45 -3.79 11.20 4.14
CA GLU A 45 -3.88 12.41 4.99
C GLU A 45 -3.01 12.28 6.25
N GLY A 46 -2.95 11.09 6.86
CA GLY A 46 -2.06 10.78 7.98
C GLY A 46 -0.58 10.85 7.61
N GLU A 47 -0.18 10.29 6.47
CA GLU A 47 1.21 10.34 5.97
C GLU A 47 1.68 11.78 5.74
N VAL A 48 0.82 12.65 5.19
CA VAL A 48 1.13 14.08 5.01
C VAL A 48 1.34 14.76 6.37
N ALA A 49 0.46 14.50 7.34
CA ALA A 49 0.59 15.06 8.69
C ALA A 49 1.87 14.58 9.39
N ALA A 50 2.16 13.27 9.35
CA ALA A 50 3.37 12.69 9.93
C ALA A 50 4.64 13.26 9.28
N SER A 51 4.66 13.42 7.95
CA SER A 51 5.79 14.04 7.23
C SER A 51 6.02 15.48 7.68
N ALA A 52 4.95 16.25 7.87
CA ALA A 52 5.03 17.62 8.37
C ALA A 52 5.49 17.69 9.84
N ASP A 53 5.16 16.70 10.67
CA ASP A 53 5.67 16.57 12.04
C ASP A 53 7.17 16.28 12.06
N ILE A 54 7.64 15.37 11.20
CA ILE A 54 9.07 15.04 11.04
C ILE A 54 9.85 16.27 10.58
N GLU A 55 9.39 16.96 9.53
CA GLU A 55 10.08 18.14 8.99
C GLU A 55 10.17 19.28 10.02
N ALA A 56 9.11 19.45 10.83
CA ALA A 56 9.09 20.46 11.88
C ALA A 56 9.79 20.02 13.18
N GLY A 57 10.37 18.82 13.23
CA GLY A 57 11.03 18.29 14.42
C GLY A 57 10.07 17.99 15.59
N ARG A 58 8.77 17.79 15.32
CA ARG A 58 7.75 17.39 16.31
C ARG A 58 7.77 15.88 16.60
N THR A 59 8.96 15.29 16.60
CA THR A 59 9.18 13.86 16.80
C THR A 59 10.25 13.63 17.85
N THR A 60 10.10 12.56 18.62
CA THR A 60 11.11 12.15 19.61
C THR A 60 11.81 10.89 19.12
N VAL A 61 13.14 10.85 19.21
CA VAL A 61 13.94 9.67 18.91
C VAL A 61 14.48 9.10 20.21
N HIS A 62 14.30 7.80 20.40
CA HIS A 62 14.82 7.06 21.56
C HIS A 62 16.03 6.22 21.13
N GLY A 63 17.09 6.25 21.92
CA GLY A 63 18.36 5.56 21.61
C GLY A 63 18.36 4.06 21.90
N SER A 64 17.37 3.59 22.67
CA SER A 64 17.19 2.19 23.03
C SER A 64 15.71 1.82 23.18
N THR A 65 15.42 0.53 23.16
CA THR A 65 14.08 0.01 23.43
C THR A 65 13.64 0.35 24.85
N GLU A 66 14.56 0.28 25.82
CA GLU A 66 14.33 0.63 27.21
C GLU A 66 13.91 2.10 27.36
N ASP A 67 14.62 3.02 26.69
CA ASP A 67 14.27 4.46 26.70
C ASP A 67 12.91 4.73 26.06
N PHE A 68 12.57 4.00 24.99
CA PHE A 68 11.27 4.11 24.34
C PHE A 68 10.14 3.62 25.24
N LEU A 69 10.30 2.44 25.84
CA LEU A 69 9.30 1.86 26.73
C LEU A 69 9.08 2.72 27.99
N ALA A 70 10.13 3.33 28.54
CA ALA A 70 10.02 4.26 29.65
C ALA A 70 9.13 5.46 29.29
N ALA A 71 9.27 6.03 28.09
CA ALA A 71 8.48 7.17 27.64
C ALA A 71 7.00 6.85 27.34
N LEU A 72 6.62 5.57 27.20
CA LEU A 72 5.23 5.15 27.04
C LEU A 72 4.51 4.90 28.38
N GLY A 73 5.26 4.77 29.47
CA GLY A 73 4.73 4.44 30.80
C GLY A 73 4.36 5.65 31.66
N ASP A 74 4.69 6.86 31.20
CA ASP A 74 4.31 8.15 31.81
C ASP A 74 2.95 8.66 31.28
#